data_AF-H2ZWY0-F1
#
_entry.id   AF-H2ZWY0-F1
#
_cell.length_a   1.000
_cell.length_b   1.000
_cell.length_c   1.000
_cell.angle_alpha   90.00
_cell.angle_beta   90.00
_cell.angle_gamma   90.00
#
_symmetry.space_group_name_H-M   'P 1'
#
loop_
_entity.id
_entity.type
_entity.pdbx_description
1 polymer ?
#
loop_
_entity_poly.entity_id
_entity_poly.type
_entity_poly.pdbx_seq_one_letter_code
_entity_poly.pdbx_strand_id
1 'polypeptide(L)'
;MHRAYQPILPCVSKYLQQKWDKTYFDEHKRKVKSAKPMVDTNTPQTYGHLHLKLKKLKLEEERLSTIDRDNHLLLEKMSCIMRTRGRIDNRNDYERKSLNREKRQQELLRVTQENQIILERITKCEPQYSVEKWHEDWQRSEKQMDNIARFPRGWY
;
A
#
# COMPACT_ATOMS: atom_id res chain seq x y z
N MET A 1 24.70 -8.38 84.27
CA MET A 1 25.64 -8.89 85.29
C MET A 1 27.00 -9.10 84.65
N HIS A 2 28.00 -8.27 84.96
CA HIS A 2 29.38 -8.50 84.49
C HIS A 2 30.03 -9.57 85.38
N ARG A 3 30.23 -10.78 84.84
CA ARG A 3 31.00 -11.82 85.53
C ARG A 3 32.49 -11.46 85.47
N ALA A 4 33.16 -11.49 86.62
CA ALA A 4 34.61 -11.30 86.70
C ALA A 4 35.33 -12.42 85.91
N TYR A 5 36.46 -12.08 85.30
CA TYR A 5 37.27 -13.03 84.54
C TYR A 5 37.76 -14.18 85.44
N GLN A 6 37.51 -15.43 85.01
CA GLN A 6 37.93 -16.64 85.70
C GLN A 6 38.94 -17.38 84.82
N PRO A 7 40.22 -17.45 85.22
CA PRO A 7 41.22 -18.18 84.49
C PRO A 7 40.98 -19.69 84.63
N ILE A 8 41.29 -20.45 83.57
CA ILE A 8 41.12 -21.90 83.53
C ILE A 8 42.17 -22.61 84.42
N LEU A 9 43.37 -22.01 84.51
CA LEU A 9 44.48 -22.51 85.31
C LEU A 9 44.81 -21.50 86.44
N PRO A 10 45.39 -21.95 87.56
CA PRO A 10 45.81 -21.04 88.63
C PRO A 10 46.87 -20.08 88.09
N CYS A 11 46.68 -18.77 88.31
CA CYS A 11 47.60 -17.74 87.86
C CYS A 11 47.90 -16.73 88.98
N VAL A 12 49.10 -16.15 88.94
CA VAL A 12 49.57 -15.18 89.96
C VAL A 12 48.84 -13.84 89.83
N SER A 13 48.53 -13.41 88.61
CA SER A 13 47.80 -12.16 88.33
C SER A 13 46.66 -12.40 87.35
N LYS A 14 45.41 -12.27 87.84
CA LYS A 14 44.20 -12.44 87.04
C LYS A 14 44.09 -11.41 85.91
N TYR A 15 44.57 -10.19 86.14
CA TYR A 15 44.53 -9.11 85.15
C TYR A 15 45.46 -9.39 83.96
N LEU A 16 46.70 -9.82 84.22
CA LEU A 16 47.64 -10.16 83.16
C LEU A 16 47.15 -11.37 82.36
N GLN A 17 46.62 -12.38 83.04
CA GLN A 17 46.05 -13.56 82.39
C GLN A 17 44.87 -13.20 81.47
N GLN A 18 43.95 -12.34 81.93
CA GLN A 18 42.84 -11.85 81.10
C GLN A 18 43.34 -11.14 79.82
N LYS A 19 44.38 -10.32 79.95
CA LYS A 19 44.96 -9.60 78.81
C LYS A 19 45.57 -10.57 77.80
N TRP A 20 46.31 -11.58 78.27
CA TRP A 20 46.91 -12.60 77.41
C TRP A 20 45.86 -13.47 76.70
N ASP A 21 44.87 -13.95 77.44
CA ASP A 21 43.77 -14.73 76.87
C ASP A 21 43.03 -13.94 75.79
N LYS A 22 42.80 -12.65 76.03
CA LYS A 22 42.18 -11.76 75.04
C LYS A 22 43.05 -11.64 73.78
N THR A 23 44.35 -11.41 73.94
CA THR A 23 45.27 -11.32 72.78
C THR A 23 45.35 -12.63 72.00
N TYR A 24 45.38 -13.78 72.68
CA TYR A 24 45.42 -15.09 72.04
C TYR A 24 44.10 -15.38 71.31
N PHE A 25 42.97 -15.04 71.92
CA PHE A 25 41.66 -15.13 71.30
C PHE A 25 41.55 -14.27 70.04
N ASP A 26 42.00 -13.01 70.12
CA ASP A 26 41.99 -12.09 68.99
C ASP A 26 42.92 -12.58 67.86
N GLU A 27 44.09 -13.14 68.19
CA GLU A 27 45.01 -13.75 67.23
C GLU A 27 44.40 -14.99 66.57
N HIS A 28 43.81 -15.89 67.35
CA HIS A 28 43.13 -17.08 66.85
C HIS A 28 41.98 -16.69 65.91
N LYS A 29 41.15 -15.72 66.31
CA LYS A 29 40.06 -15.20 65.50
C LYS A 29 40.58 -14.61 64.18
N ARG A 30 41.73 -13.92 64.20
CA ARG A 30 42.38 -13.43 62.97
C ARG A 30 42.81 -14.59 62.07
N LYS A 31 43.47 -15.61 62.63
CA LYS A 31 43.92 -16.81 61.89
C LYS A 31 42.75 -17.54 61.24
N VAL A 32 41.66 -17.76 61.97
CA VAL A 32 40.42 -18.38 61.46
C VAL A 32 39.82 -17.54 60.33
N LYS A 33 39.72 -16.22 60.49
CA LYS A 33 39.20 -15.33 59.43
C LYS A 33 40.07 -15.30 58.18
N SER A 34 41.39 -15.40 58.32
CA SER A 34 42.33 -15.39 57.20
C SER A 34 42.54 -16.76 56.55
N ALA A 35 41.98 -17.83 57.13
CA ALA A 35 42.12 -19.17 56.60
C ALA A 35 41.44 -19.27 55.23
N LYS A 36 42.20 -19.62 54.20
CA LYS A 36 41.67 -19.86 52.86
C LYS A 36 41.00 -21.24 52.80
N PRO A 37 39.89 -21.40 52.06
CA PRO A 37 39.30 -22.71 51.84
C PRO A 37 40.28 -23.60 51.08
N MET A 38 40.39 -24.87 51.50
CA MET A 38 41.27 -25.88 50.87
C MET A 38 40.66 -26.46 49.59
N VAL A 39 39.34 -26.40 49.46
CA VAL A 39 38.59 -26.95 48.33
C VAL A 39 37.80 -25.81 47.70
N ASP A 40 37.81 -25.77 46.37
CA ASP A 40 36.96 -24.86 45.63
C ASP A 40 35.49 -25.30 45.77
N THR A 41 34.66 -24.43 46.34
CA THR A 41 33.21 -24.62 46.47
C THR A 41 32.42 -23.77 45.48
N ASN A 42 33.09 -23.12 44.53
CA ASN A 42 32.41 -22.31 43.52
C ASN A 42 31.64 -23.19 42.54
N THR A 43 30.54 -22.64 42.03
CA THR A 43 29.76 -23.31 41.01
C THR A 43 30.55 -23.40 39.70
N PRO A 44 30.52 -24.55 38.99
CA PRO A 44 31.18 -24.68 37.70
C PRO A 44 30.61 -23.69 36.68
N GLN A 45 31.43 -23.36 35.67
CA GLN A 45 31.04 -22.43 34.61
C GLN A 45 29.84 -22.98 33.83
N THR A 46 28.76 -22.19 33.78
CA THR A 46 27.59 -22.50 32.97
C THR A 46 27.81 -22.05 31.53
N TYR A 47 27.61 -22.96 30.57
CA TYR A 47 27.67 -22.62 29.15
C TYR A 47 26.27 -22.32 28.60
N GLY A 48 26.11 -21.16 27.95
CA GLY A 48 24.83 -20.73 27.38
C GLY A 48 24.29 -21.67 26.30
N HIS A 49 25.16 -22.30 25.50
CA HIS A 49 24.76 -23.23 24.44
C HIS A 49 24.13 -24.54 24.95
N LEU A 50 24.33 -24.89 26.23
CA LEU A 50 23.68 -26.05 26.86
C LEU A 50 22.22 -25.76 27.22
N HIS A 51 21.92 -24.51 27.53
CA HIS A 51 20.59 -24.07 27.97
C HIS A 51 19.77 -23.50 26.80
N LEU A 52 20.43 -22.92 25.80
CA LEU A 52 19.80 -22.26 24.66
C LEU A 52 20.04 -23.04 23.37
N LYS A 53 18.94 -23.56 22.81
CA LYS A 53 18.94 -24.19 21.47
C LYS A 53 18.84 -23.11 20.38
N LEU A 54 19.94 -22.40 20.13
CA LEU A 54 19.99 -21.27 19.19
C LEU A 54 19.45 -21.59 17.79
N LYS A 55 19.76 -22.78 17.24
CA LYS A 55 19.22 -23.22 15.94
C LYS A 55 17.69 -23.33 15.93
N LYS A 56 17.09 -23.79 17.04
CA LYS A 56 15.63 -23.89 17.17
C LYS A 56 14.99 -22.51 17.20
N LEU A 57 15.58 -21.57 17.94
CA LEU A 57 15.09 -20.18 18.01
C LEU A 57 15.15 -19.51 16.64
N LYS A 58 16.28 -19.64 15.93
CA LYS A 58 16.44 -19.10 14.58
C LYS A 58 15.41 -19.68 13.60
N LEU A 59 15.17 -20.99 13.63
CA LEU A 59 14.20 -21.62 12.75
C LEU A 59 12.76 -21.11 13.02
N GLU A 60 12.40 -20.90 14.28
CA GLU A 60 11.09 -20.33 14.62
C GLU A 60 10.98 -18.87 14.15
N GLU A 61 12.03 -18.07 14.31
CA GLU A 61 12.08 -16.69 13.81
C GLU A 61 11.92 -16.62 12.27
N GLU A 62 12.61 -17.49 11.53
CA GLU A 62 12.48 -17.60 10.07
C GLU A 62 11.06 -18.03 9.65
N ARG A 63 10.45 -18.95 10.41
CA ARG A 63 9.07 -19.40 10.19
C ARG A 63 8.07 -18.26 10.40
N LEU A 64 8.19 -17.53 11.52
CA LEU A 64 7.34 -16.39 11.84
C LEU A 64 7.50 -15.26 10.81
N SER A 65 8.74 -14.95 10.42
CA SER A 65 9.03 -13.96 9.37
C SER A 65 8.38 -14.33 8.04
N THR A 66 8.27 -15.63 7.74
CA THR A 66 7.59 -16.10 6.53
C THR A 66 6.09 -15.94 6.62
N ILE A 67 5.50 -16.32 7.75
CA ILE A 67 4.07 -16.13 8.02
C ILE A 67 3.71 -14.64 7.93
N ASP A 68 4.49 -13.75 8.52
CA ASP A 68 4.20 -12.31 8.53
C ASP A 68 4.26 -11.70 7.12
N ARG A 69 5.23 -12.10 6.31
CA ARG A 69 5.33 -11.65 4.91
C ARG A 69 4.14 -12.13 4.08
N ASP A 70 3.75 -13.40 4.26
CA ASP A 70 2.63 -13.98 3.53
C ASP A 70 1.30 -13.35 3.96
N ASN A 71 1.15 -13.06 5.26
CA ASN A 71 0.02 -12.31 5.79
C ASN A 71 -0.05 -10.88 5.23
N HIS A 72 1.07 -10.17 5.14
CA HIS A 72 1.11 -8.84 4.52
C HIS A 72 0.68 -8.90 3.05
N LEU A 73 1.23 -9.85 2.28
CA LEU A 73 0.86 -10.03 0.87
C LEU A 73 -0.62 -10.39 0.72
N LEU A 74 -1.15 -11.23 1.60
CA LEU A 74 -2.57 -11.59 1.60
C LEU A 74 -3.45 -10.38 1.88
N LEU A 75 -3.12 -9.58 2.88
CA LEU A 75 -3.85 -8.36 3.24
C LEU A 75 -3.81 -7.33 2.11
N GLU A 76 -2.68 -7.16 1.45
CA GLU A 76 -2.55 -6.27 0.29
C GLU A 76 -3.49 -6.71 -0.85
N LYS A 77 -3.49 -8.01 -1.17
CA LYS A 77 -4.39 -8.60 -2.18
C LYS A 77 -5.85 -8.46 -1.79
N MET A 78 -6.21 -8.74 -0.54
CA MET A 78 -7.57 -8.56 -0.02
C MET A 78 -8.01 -7.09 -0.11
N SER A 79 -7.16 -6.16 0.28
CA SER A 79 -7.41 -4.72 0.17
C SER A 79 -7.62 -4.29 -1.28
N CYS A 80 -6.84 -4.83 -2.21
CA CYS A 80 -7.05 -4.61 -3.64
C CYS A 80 -8.43 -5.11 -4.10
N ILE A 81 -8.80 -6.35 -3.76
CA ILE A 81 -10.10 -6.94 -4.10
C ILE A 81 -11.25 -6.12 -3.51
N MET A 82 -11.16 -5.72 -2.24
CA MET A 82 -12.17 -4.91 -1.55
C MET A 82 -12.36 -3.56 -2.23
N ARG A 83 -11.26 -2.87 -2.56
CA ARG A 83 -11.28 -1.57 -3.26
C ARG A 83 -11.87 -1.70 -4.67
N THR A 84 -11.46 -2.70 -5.43
CA THR A 84 -11.92 -2.95 -6.81
C THR A 84 -13.30 -3.64 -6.84
N ARG A 85 -13.87 -3.99 -5.69
CA ARG A 85 -15.15 -4.72 -5.51
C ARG A 85 -15.22 -6.01 -6.33
N GLY A 86 -14.07 -6.68 -6.54
CA GLY A 86 -13.99 -7.88 -7.37
C GLY A 86 -14.33 -7.66 -8.86
N ARG A 87 -14.30 -6.41 -9.37
CA ARG A 87 -14.45 -6.15 -10.80
C ARG A 87 -13.21 -6.68 -11.52
N ILE A 88 -13.43 -7.66 -12.39
CA ILE A 88 -12.38 -8.22 -13.25
C ILE A 88 -12.10 -7.18 -14.36
N ASP A 89 -10.85 -6.76 -14.49
CA ASP A 89 -10.35 -5.82 -15.50
C ASP A 89 -10.04 -6.50 -16.85
N ASN A 90 -10.68 -7.63 -17.14
CA ASN A 90 -10.52 -8.39 -18.39
C ASN A 90 -11.29 -7.70 -19.53
N ARG A 91 -11.12 -6.38 -19.66
CA ARG A 91 -11.41 -5.67 -20.90
C ARG A 91 -10.19 -5.84 -21.78
N ASN A 92 -10.27 -6.86 -22.63
CA ASN A 92 -9.36 -6.96 -23.76
C ASN A 92 -9.78 -5.86 -24.76
N ASP A 93 -9.07 -4.72 -24.73
CA ASP A 93 -9.21 -3.65 -25.73
C ASP A 93 -8.62 -4.13 -27.07
N TYR A 94 -9.32 -5.08 -27.69
CA TYR A 94 -8.98 -5.60 -29.00
C TYR A 94 -9.63 -4.74 -30.08
N GLU A 95 -8.82 -4.01 -30.83
CA GLU A 95 -9.28 -3.40 -32.07
C GLU A 95 -9.56 -4.49 -33.11
N ARG A 96 -10.83 -4.63 -33.50
CA ARG A 96 -11.23 -5.54 -34.59
C ARG A 96 -10.55 -5.15 -35.90
N LYS A 97 -9.55 -5.92 -36.31
CA LYS A 97 -8.90 -5.77 -37.62
C LYS A 97 -9.78 -6.38 -38.70
N SER A 98 -10.24 -5.57 -39.64
CA SER A 98 -10.92 -6.04 -40.85
C SER A 98 -9.93 -6.06 -42.01
N LEU A 99 -9.86 -7.17 -42.73
CA LEU A 99 -9.09 -7.27 -43.98
C LEU A 99 -9.56 -6.26 -45.04
N ASN A 100 -10.80 -5.78 -44.93
CA ASN A 100 -11.39 -4.81 -45.86
C ASN A 100 -11.23 -3.35 -45.42
N ARG A 101 -10.47 -3.08 -44.34
CA ARG A 101 -10.31 -1.72 -43.79
C ARG A 101 -9.69 -0.77 -44.81
N GLU A 102 -8.61 -1.18 -45.46
CA GLU A 102 -7.90 -0.36 -46.45
C GLU A 102 -8.77 -0.08 -47.68
N LYS A 103 -9.42 -1.12 -48.23
CA LYS A 103 -10.35 -0.96 -49.35
C LYS A 103 -11.49 0.00 -49.01
N ARG A 104 -12.06 -0.09 -47.81
CA ARG A 104 -13.12 0.83 -47.36
C ARG A 104 -12.61 2.26 -47.22
N GLN A 105 -11.38 2.44 -46.74
CA GLN A 105 -10.75 3.76 -46.61
C GLN A 105 -10.47 4.40 -47.98
N GLN A 106 -9.98 3.63 -48.94
CA GLN A 106 -9.77 4.10 -50.32
C GLN A 106 -11.09 4.48 -50.99
N GLU A 107 -12.13 3.65 -50.84
CA GLU A 107 -13.46 3.94 -51.40
C GLU A 107 -14.06 5.19 -50.75
N LEU A 108 -13.90 5.37 -49.44
CA LEU A 108 -14.34 6.58 -48.74
C LEU A 108 -13.66 7.83 -49.29
N LEU A 109 -12.34 7.78 -49.51
CA LEU A 109 -11.60 8.90 -50.10
C LEU A 109 -12.09 9.21 -51.52
N ARG A 110 -12.29 8.18 -52.34
CA ARG A 110 -12.81 8.32 -53.70
C ARG A 110 -14.20 8.99 -53.69
N VAL A 111 -15.14 8.45 -52.92
CA VAL A 111 -16.51 8.99 -52.81
C VAL A 111 -16.47 10.43 -52.29
N THR A 112 -15.61 10.72 -51.32
CA THR A 112 -15.47 12.08 -50.76
C THR A 112 -14.98 13.06 -51.82
N GLN A 113 -13.98 12.67 -52.62
CA GLN A 113 -13.46 13.50 -53.71
C GLN A 113 -14.50 13.71 -54.81
N GLU A 114 -15.22 12.67 -55.22
CA GLU A 114 -16.31 12.76 -56.19
C GLU A 114 -17.42 13.70 -55.69
N ASN A 115 -17.82 13.56 -54.43
CA ASN A 115 -18.81 14.44 -53.80
C ASN A 115 -18.36 15.90 -53.75
N GLN A 116 -17.07 16.16 -53.50
CA GLN A 116 -16.53 17.51 -53.50
C GLN A 116 -16.60 18.16 -54.89
N ILE A 117 -16.27 17.41 -55.94
CA ILE A 117 -16.39 17.89 -57.33
C ILE A 117 -17.85 18.18 -57.69
N ILE A 118 -18.78 17.32 -57.28
CA ILE A 118 -20.22 17.53 -57.50
C ILE A 118 -20.69 18.80 -56.77
N LEU A 119 -20.30 18.97 -55.52
CA LEU A 119 -20.64 20.14 -54.72
C LEU A 119 -20.12 21.42 -55.39
N GLU A 120 -18.87 21.43 -55.84
CA GLU A 120 -18.31 22.58 -56.57
C GLU A 120 -19.10 22.90 -57.84
N ARG A 121 -19.53 21.89 -58.59
CA ARG A 121 -20.36 22.10 -59.79
C ARG A 121 -21.71 22.70 -59.44
N ILE A 122 -22.41 22.12 -58.46
CA ILE A 122 -23.72 22.63 -58.01
C ILE A 122 -23.59 24.08 -57.52
N THR A 123 -22.51 24.39 -56.81
CA THR A 123 -22.28 25.73 -56.24
C THR A 123 -21.93 26.77 -57.32
N LYS A 124 -21.17 26.37 -58.35
CA LYS A 124 -20.79 27.25 -59.47
C LYS A 124 -21.91 27.41 -60.50
N CYS A 125 -22.87 26.48 -60.55
CA CYS A 125 -24.04 26.62 -61.41
C CYS A 125 -24.92 27.77 -60.92
N GLU A 126 -25.06 28.80 -61.74
CA GLU A 126 -26.02 29.87 -61.49
C GLU A 126 -27.45 29.34 -61.59
N PRO A 127 -28.37 29.81 -60.73
CA PRO A 127 -29.76 29.43 -60.83
C PRO A 127 -30.34 29.95 -62.14
N GLN A 128 -30.91 29.05 -62.95
CA GLN A 128 -31.55 29.43 -64.21
C GLN A 128 -32.82 30.27 -64.01
N TYR A 129 -33.40 30.21 -62.81
CA TYR A 129 -34.59 30.94 -62.44
C TYR A 129 -34.26 31.98 -61.37
N SER A 130 -34.63 33.24 -61.60
CA SER A 130 -34.61 34.28 -60.55
C SER A 130 -35.84 34.12 -59.68
N VAL A 131 -35.60 33.91 -58.39
CA VAL A 131 -36.66 33.79 -57.37
C VAL A 131 -37.44 35.10 -57.29
N GLU A 132 -36.76 36.24 -57.44
CA GLU A 132 -37.38 37.56 -57.47
C GLU A 132 -38.36 37.68 -58.65
N LYS A 133 -37.91 37.31 -59.86
CA LYS A 133 -38.76 37.35 -61.05
C LYS A 133 -39.96 36.41 -60.94
N TRP A 134 -39.76 35.20 -60.39
CA TRP A 134 -40.86 34.28 -60.15
C TRP A 134 -41.88 34.83 -59.15
N HIS A 135 -41.42 35.53 -58.11
CA HIS A 135 -42.31 36.17 -57.16
C HIS A 135 -43.12 37.30 -57.80
N GLU A 136 -42.49 38.14 -58.63
CA GLU A 136 -43.17 39.21 -59.37
C GLU A 136 -44.21 38.65 -60.34
N ASP A 137 -43.86 37.62 -61.12
CA ASP A 137 -44.77 36.95 -62.05
C ASP A 137 -45.95 36.28 -61.32
N TRP A 138 -45.68 35.69 -60.14
CA TRP A 138 -46.72 35.16 -59.26
C TRP A 138 -47.67 36.25 -58.78
N GLN A 139 -47.15 37.36 -58.25
CA GLN A 139 -47.98 38.50 -57.80
C GLN A 139 -48.79 39.11 -58.95
N ARG A 140 -48.23 39.18 -60.16
CA ARG A 140 -48.95 39.66 -61.36
C ARG A 140 -50.07 38.71 -61.72
N SER A 141 -49.81 37.41 -61.75
CA SER A 141 -50.81 36.38 -62.01
C SER A 141 -51.91 36.40 -60.95
N GLU A 142 -51.51 36.57 -59.69
CA GLU A 142 -52.41 36.71 -58.55
C GLU A 142 -53.35 37.90 -58.76
N LYS A 143 -52.83 39.10 -59.08
CA LYS A 143 -53.66 40.28 -59.39
C LYS A 143 -54.60 40.06 -60.58
N GLN A 144 -54.13 39.43 -61.65
CA GLN A 144 -54.97 39.09 -62.80
C GLN A 144 -56.10 38.15 -62.41
N MET A 145 -55.81 37.14 -61.59
CA MET A 145 -56.82 36.22 -61.07
C MET A 145 -57.86 36.94 -60.21
N ASP A 146 -57.47 37.88 -59.34
CA ASP A 146 -58.43 38.71 -58.58
C ASP A 146 -59.34 39.52 -59.50
N ASN A 147 -58.76 40.13 -60.54
CA ASN A 147 -59.50 40.97 -61.47
C ASN A 147 -60.51 40.17 -62.32
N ILE A 148 -60.23 38.90 -62.61
CA ILE A 148 -61.09 38.01 -63.43
C ILE A 148 -62.06 37.22 -62.55
N ALA A 149 -61.78 37.09 -61.25
CA ALA A 149 -62.61 36.31 -60.33
C ALA A 149 -63.99 36.97 -60.11
N ARG A 150 -65.04 36.15 -60.21
CA ARG A 150 -66.43 36.58 -59.96
C ARG A 150 -66.72 36.84 -58.48
N PHE A 151 -65.93 36.26 -57.57
CA PHE A 151 -66.11 36.32 -56.12
C PHE A 151 -64.76 36.64 -55.43
N PRO A 152 -64.74 37.43 -54.35
CA PRO A 152 -63.50 37.80 -53.65
C PRO A 152 -62.76 36.59 -53.08
N ARG A 153 -61.42 36.62 -53.07
CA ARG A 153 -60.64 35.56 -52.40
C ARG A 153 -60.95 35.53 -50.89
N GLY A 154 -61.31 34.34 -50.38
CA GLY A 154 -61.71 34.15 -48.98
C GLY A 154 -63.21 34.32 -48.68
N TRP A 155 -64.10 34.17 -49.67
CA TRP A 155 -65.55 34.32 -49.52
C TRP A 155 -66.29 33.13 -48.85
N TYR A 156 -65.56 32.12 -48.38
CA TYR A 156 -66.10 30.99 -47.62
C TYR A 156 -66.10 31.26 -46.12
#